data_AF-A0A1S6IYQ6-F1
#
_entry.id   AF-A0A1S6IYQ6-F1
#
_cell.length_a   1.000
_cell.length_b   1.000
_cell.length_c   1.000
_cell.angle_alpha   90.00
_cell.angle_beta   90.00
_cell.angle_gamma   90.00
#
_symmetry.space_group_name_H-M   'P 1'
#
loop_
_entity.id
_entity.type
_entity.pdbx_description
1 polymer ?
#
loop_
_entity_poly.entity_id
_entity_poly.type
_entity_poly.pdbx_seq_one_letter_code
_entity_poly.pdbx_strand_id
1 'polypeptide(L)' 'MAEVKVGKNETLDSALRRFKRTCQKAGVLAEARKHEHYEKPSVRRKKKSEAARKRKNFR' A
#
# COMPACT_ATOMS: atom_id res chain seq x y z
N MET A 1 3.41 6.99 -8.42
CA MET A 1 3.61 8.06 -7.41
C MET A 1 2.24 8.68 -7.13
N ALA A 2 1.86 8.87 -5.86
CA ALA A 2 0.53 9.36 -5.49
C ALA A 2 0.56 10.89 -5.40
N GLU A 3 0.11 11.58 -6.45
CA GLU A 3 -0.03 13.04 -6.44
C GLU A 3 -1.50 13.40 -6.13
N VAL A 4 -1.73 14.30 -5.17
CA VAL A 4 -3.05 14.83 -4.83
C VAL A 4 -2.98 16.35 -4.93
N LYS A 5 -3.60 16.90 -5.97
CA LYS A 5 -3.73 18.36 -6.13
C LYS A 5 -4.89 18.85 -5.27
N VAL A 6 -4.61 19.82 -4.39
CA VAL A 6 -5.60 20.40 -3.47
C VAL A 6 -6.41 21.45 -4.21
N GLY A 7 -7.74 21.36 -4.14
CA GLY A 7 -8.64 22.35 -4.75
C GLY A 7 -8.77 23.61 -3.89
N LYS A 8 -9.14 24.74 -4.51
CA LYS A 8 -9.25 26.05 -3.83
C LYS A 8 -10.27 26.11 -2.67
N ASN A 9 -11.18 25.13 -2.56
CA ASN A 9 -12.24 25.06 -1.55
C ASN A 9 -12.15 23.78 -0.69
N GLU A 10 -10.94 23.30 -0.42
CA GLU A 10 -10.75 22.12 0.44
C GLU A 10 -10.11 22.47 1.78
N THR A 11 -10.61 21.83 2.83
CA THR A 11 -9.93 21.81 4.11
C THR A 11 -8.69 20.92 4.01
N LEU A 12 -7.60 21.34 4.65
CA LEU A 12 -6.32 20.63 4.69
C LEU A 12 -6.50 19.15 5.10
N ASP A 13 -7.39 18.90 6.05
CA ASP A 13 -7.65 17.56 6.59
C ASP A 13 -8.32 16.62 5.56
N SER A 14 -9.20 17.14 4.71
CA SER A 14 -9.81 16.38 3.61
C SER A 14 -8.77 15.96 2.56
N ALA A 15 -7.85 16.88 2.23
CA ALA A 15 -6.75 16.59 1.32
C ALA A 15 -5.80 15.52 1.89
N LEU A 16 -5.44 15.62 3.17
CA LEU A 16 -4.60 14.63 3.86
C LEU A 16 -5.26 13.25 3.91
N ARG A 17 -6.57 13.19 4.18
CA ARG A 17 -7.31 11.93 4.20
C ARG A 17 -7.30 11.23 2.83
N ARG A 18 -7.46 11.97 1.74
CA ARG A 18 -7.37 11.41 0.39
C ARG A 18 -5.94 10.99 0.05
N PHE A 19 -4.95 11.80 0.37
CA PHE A 19 -3.55 11.44 0.19
C PHE A 19 -3.19 10.14 0.91
N LYS A 20 -3.57 10.00 2.18
CA LYS A 20 -3.38 8.76 2.95
C LYS A 20 -4.04 7.56 2.28
N ARG A 21 -5.27 7.72 1.78
CA ARG A 21 -5.99 6.64 1.07
C ARG A 21 -5.34 6.29 -0.27
N THR A 22 -4.85 7.27 -1.02
CA THR A 22 -4.14 7.06 -2.28
C THR A 22 -2.80 6.36 -2.04
N CYS A 23 -2.05 6.75 -1.02
CA CYS A 23 -0.80 6.08 -0.61
C CYS A 23 -1.04 4.64 -0.14
N GLN A 24 -2.13 4.39 0.60
CA GLN A 24 -2.53 3.04 0.99
C GLN A 24 -2.90 2.17 -0.22
N LYS A 25 -3.71 2.71 -1.15
CA LYS A 25 -4.07 2.00 -2.40
C LYS A 25 -2.87 1.72 -3.28
N ALA A 26 -1.94 2.67 -3.38
CA ALA A 26 -0.73 2.53 -4.16
C ALA A 26 0.24 1.49 -3.56
N GLY A 27 0.06 1.08 -2.29
CA GLY A 27 0.86 0.02 -1.68
C GLY A 27 2.31 0.40 -1.39
N VAL A 28 2.69 1.67 -1.54
CA VAL A 28 4.07 2.16 -1.41
C VAL A 28 4.71 1.76 -0.07
N LEU A 29 3.96 1.90 1.03
CA LEU A 29 4.42 1.52 2.37
C LEU A 29 4.53 0.00 2.57
N ALA A 30 3.80 -0.80 1.78
CA ALA A 30 3.88 -2.26 1.84
C ALA A 30 5.08 -2.76 1.01
N GLU A 31 5.39 -2.10 -0.10
CA GLU A 31 6.58 -2.39 -0.90
C GLU A 31 7.86 -2.01 -0.19
N ALA A 32 7.90 -0.83 0.45
CA ALA A 32 9.03 -0.41 1.28
C ALA A 32 9.36 -1.47 2.34
N ARG A 33 8.37 -1.89 3.13
CA ARG A 33 8.51 -2.94 4.17
C ARG A 33 8.95 -4.29 3.61
N LYS A 34 8.57 -4.62 2.38
CA LYS A 34 8.97 -5.88 1.72
C LYS A 34 10.42 -5.85 1.25
N HIS A 35 10.99 -4.66 1.04
CA HIS A 35 12.33 -4.44 0.53
C HIS A 35 13.31 -3.97 1.61
N GLU A 36 12.88 -3.80 2.87
CA GLU A 36 13.74 -3.44 4.01
C GLU A 36 14.91 -4.42 4.19
N HIS A 37 14.66 -5.71 3.98
CA HIS A 37 15.68 -6.75 4.04
C HIS A 37 15.61 -7.67 2.82
N TYR A 38 16.75 -8.21 2.41
CA TYR A 38 16.78 -9.20 1.34
C TYR A 38 16.10 -10.49 1.79
N GLU A 39 15.10 -10.91 1.03
CA GLU A 39 14.48 -12.23 1.17
C GLU A 39 14.82 -13.09 -0.03
N LYS A 40 15.27 -14.32 0.24
CA LYS A 40 15.50 -15.32 -0.82
C LYS A 40 14.23 -15.46 -1.69
N PRO A 41 14.39 -15.67 -3.01
CA PRO A 41 13.26 -15.72 -3.95
C PRO A 41 12.21 -16.77 -3.59
N SER A 42 12.62 -17.90 -3.01
CA SER A 42 11.71 -18.95 -2.51
C SER A 42 10.80 -18.44 -1.37
N VAL A 43 11.36 -17.71 -0.40
CA VAL A 43 10.61 -17.14 0.72
C VAL A 43 9.62 -16.08 0.23
N ARG A 44 10.05 -15.22 -0.71
CA ARG A 44 9.17 -14.21 -1.35
C ARG A 44 7.98 -14.85 -2.06
N ARG A 45 8.20 -15.97 -2.78
CA ARG A 45 7.13 -16.73 -3.45
C ARG A 45 6.16 -17.35 -2.44
N LYS A 46 6.67 -17.96 -1.37
CA LYS A 46 5.87 -18.54 -0.28
C LYS A 46 4.98 -17.48 0.38
N LYS A 47 5.54 -16.36 0.83
CA LYS A 47 4.79 -15.25 1.44
C LYS A 47 3.73 -14.66 0.51
N LYS A 48 4.01 -14.53 -0.79
CA LYS A 48 3.02 -14.07 -1.79
C LYS A 48 1.84 -15.02 -1.88
N SER A 49 2.09 -16.33 -1.89
CA SER A 49 1.05 -17.35 -1.98
C SER A 49 0.16 -17.40 -0.73
N GLU A 50 0.76 -17.26 0.46
CA GLU A 50 0.05 -17.22 1.73
C GLU A 50 -0.82 -15.96 1.85
N ALA A 51 -0.30 -14.80 1.44
CA ALA A 51 -1.06 -13.55 1.42
C ALA A 51 -2.27 -13.63 0.47
N ALA A 52 -2.13 -14.28 -0.69
CA ALA A 52 -3.24 -14.49 -1.61
C ALA A 52 -4.31 -15.43 -1.04
N ARG A 53 -3.91 -16.52 -0.38
CA ARG A 53 -4.83 -17.45 0.31
C ARG A 53 -5.60 -16.75 1.43
N LYS A 54 -4.91 -15.98 2.28
CA LYS A 54 -5.55 -15.20 3.35
C LYS A 54 -6.58 -14.20 2.80
N ARG A 55 -6.29 -13.51 1.70
CA ARG A 55 -7.26 -12.61 1.04
C ARG A 55 -8.48 -13.32 0.48
N LYS A 56 -8.32 -14.54 -0.05
CA LYS A 56 -9.43 -15.34 -0.58
C LYS A 56 -10.35 -15.85 0.53
N ASN A 57 -9.79 -16.22 1.68
CA ASN A 57 -10.55 -16.77 2.82
C ASN A 57 -11.25 -15.70 3.67
N PHE A 58 -10.83 -14.43 3.58
CA PHE A 58 -11.42 -13.33 4.35
C PHE A 58 -12.64 -12.69 3.64
N ARG A 59 -12.93 -13.10 2.41
CA ARG A 59 -14.07 -12.67 1.61
C ARG A 59 -15.10 -13.79 1.60
#